data_AF-A0A4V1V595-F1
#
_entry.id   AF-A0A4V1V595-F1
#
_cell.length_a   1.000
_cell.length_b   1.000
_cell.length_c   1.000
_cell.angle_alpha   90.00
_cell.angle_beta   90.00
_cell.angle_gamma   90.00
#
_symmetry.space_group_name_H-M   'P 1'
#
loop_
_entity.id
_entity.type
_entity.pdbx_description
1 polymer ?
#
loop_
_entity_poly.entity_id
_entity_poly.type
_entity_poly.pdbx_seq_one_letter_code
_entity_poly.pdbx_strand_id
1 'polypeptide(L)'
;MTNQLTRRAVLTALPVSGIALATPFPIQAQVLDPVVPLYHQWLAARAEWYELAKLPSNADFDDPRSLEAAAREDAAFNAAAELTPCSSDGMAALAHMVWESFGPTAIVNSPDYQRQCDFPDIKMIAALWRAASGKPGRPCAYS
;
A
#
# COMPACT_ATOMS: atom_id res chain seq x y z
N MET A 1 15.93 41.29 46.24
CA MET A 1 16.89 41.81 45.25
C MET A 1 17.82 40.70 44.84
N THR A 2 17.88 40.46 43.53
CA THR A 2 18.63 39.47 42.76
C THR A 2 20.15 39.64 42.82
N ASN A 3 20.90 38.53 42.75
CA ASN A 3 22.10 38.37 41.91
C ASN A 3 22.53 36.89 41.91
N GLN A 4 22.27 36.18 40.81
CA GLN A 4 23.23 35.84 39.75
C GLN A 4 24.04 34.56 40.08
N LEU A 5 23.54 33.42 39.61
CA LEU A 5 24.38 32.24 39.40
C LEU A 5 24.66 32.12 37.90
N THR A 6 25.91 32.43 37.59
CA THR A 6 26.52 32.51 36.27
C THR A 6 26.50 31.16 35.57
N ARG A 7 25.85 31.09 34.40
CA ARG A 7 25.93 30.00 33.43
C ARG A 7 27.34 29.90 32.83
N ARG A 8 28.33 29.38 33.56
CA ARG A 8 29.66 28.94 33.03
C ARG A 8 30.56 28.51 34.19
N ALA A 9 30.28 27.36 34.77
CA ALA A 9 31.28 26.61 35.53
C ALA A 9 30.92 25.12 35.41
N VAL A 10 31.31 24.52 34.30
CA VAL A 10 32.40 23.53 34.29
C VAL A 10 31.83 22.11 34.47
N LEU A 11 31.53 21.54 33.31
CA LEU A 11 31.65 20.11 33.05
C LEU A 11 33.01 19.63 33.54
N THR A 12 33.03 18.77 34.56
CA THR A 12 34.07 17.74 34.79
C THR A 12 33.72 16.93 36.03
N ALA A 13 33.29 15.67 35.86
CA ALA A 13 33.60 14.52 36.73
C ALA A 13 32.85 13.24 36.29
N LEU A 14 33.47 12.50 35.37
CA LEU A 14 33.86 11.06 35.39
C LEU A 14 32.90 9.94 35.91
N PRO A 15 33.16 8.67 35.51
CA PRO A 15 32.20 7.64 35.12
C PRO A 15 31.86 6.67 36.27
N VAL A 16 30.93 5.72 36.05
CA VAL A 16 31.00 4.29 36.45
C VAL A 16 29.64 3.60 36.26
N SER A 17 29.67 2.52 35.49
CA SER A 17 28.80 1.33 35.55
C SER A 17 27.29 1.52 35.52
N GLY A 18 26.74 1.42 34.31
CA GLY A 18 25.39 0.94 34.08
C GLY A 18 25.37 0.05 32.85
N ILE A 19 25.86 -1.19 32.97
CA ILE A 19 25.40 -2.25 32.06
C ILE A 19 23.93 -2.44 32.44
N ALA A 20 23.07 -1.60 31.90
CA ALA A 20 21.66 -1.89 31.82
C ALA A 20 21.59 -3.21 31.04
N LEU A 21 21.23 -4.28 31.73
CA LEU A 21 20.75 -5.49 31.12
C LEU A 21 19.62 -5.06 30.18
N ALA A 22 19.96 -4.83 28.91
CA ALA A 22 18.99 -4.75 27.86
C ALA A 22 18.38 -6.14 27.80
N THR A 23 17.33 -6.35 28.60
CA THR A 23 16.42 -7.48 28.42
C THR A 23 16.09 -7.48 26.94
N PRO A 24 16.43 -8.54 26.19
CA PRO A 24 16.03 -8.63 24.80
C PRO A 24 14.51 -8.64 24.84
N PHE A 25 13.89 -7.50 24.52
CA PHE A 25 12.48 -7.47 24.21
C PHE A 25 12.33 -8.47 23.07
N PRO A 26 11.50 -9.52 23.20
CA PRO A 26 11.21 -10.35 22.07
C PRO A 26 10.65 -9.41 21.00
N ILE A 27 11.41 -9.26 19.91
CA ILE A 27 10.86 -8.69 18.68
C ILE A 27 9.79 -9.69 18.29
N GLN A 28 8.57 -9.40 18.68
CA GLN A 28 7.41 -10.18 18.30
C GLN A 28 7.37 -10.05 16.78
N ALA A 29 7.74 -11.13 16.08
CA ALA A 29 7.67 -11.16 14.63
C ALA A 29 6.24 -10.79 14.27
N GLN A 30 6.06 -9.59 13.70
CA GLN A 30 4.77 -9.19 13.17
C GLN A 30 4.44 -10.24 12.12
N VAL A 31 3.35 -10.97 12.35
CA VAL A 31 2.79 -11.86 11.33
C VAL A 31 2.43 -10.95 10.17
N LEU A 32 3.27 -10.95 9.15
CA LEU A 32 3.01 -10.19 7.93
C LEU A 32 1.74 -10.76 7.32
N ASP A 33 0.84 -9.87 6.93
CA ASP A 33 -0.37 -10.26 6.24
C ASP A 33 -0.01 -10.97 4.92
N PRO A 34 -0.56 -12.17 4.67
CA PRO A 34 -0.16 -12.97 3.53
C PRO A 34 -0.55 -12.33 2.19
N VAL A 35 -1.51 -11.41 2.16
CA VAL A 35 -1.93 -10.69 0.95
C VAL A 35 -0.93 -9.61 0.55
N VAL A 36 -0.31 -8.93 1.53
CA VAL A 36 0.48 -7.71 1.28
C VAL A 36 1.67 -7.96 0.32
N PRO A 37 2.45 -9.04 0.43
CA PRO A 37 3.50 -9.35 -0.55
C PRO A 37 2.98 -9.54 -1.97
N LEU A 38 1.83 -10.21 -2.14
CA LEU A 38 1.21 -10.43 -3.45
C LEU A 38 0.68 -9.13 -4.04
N TYR A 39 0.10 -8.28 -3.20
CA TYR A 39 -0.33 -6.95 -3.61
C TYR A 39 0.84 -6.11 -4.14
N HIS A 40 2.01 -6.16 -3.51
CA HIS A 40 3.20 -5.48 -4.03
C HIS A 40 3.70 -6.05 -5.36
N GLN A 41 3.61 -7.37 -5.55
CA GLN A 41 3.94 -8.01 -6.83
C GLN A 41 2.97 -7.58 -7.92
N TRP A 42 1.67 -7.55 -7.62
CA TRP A 42 0.61 -7.10 -8.51
C TRP A 42 0.81 -5.63 -8.92
N LEU A 43 1.08 -4.74 -7.96
CA LEU A 43 1.40 -3.34 -8.22
C LEU A 43 2.63 -3.16 -9.12
N ALA A 44 3.70 -3.92 -8.86
CA ALA A 44 4.92 -3.85 -9.67
C ALA A 44 4.67 -4.32 -11.11
N ALA A 45 3.93 -5.42 -11.28
CA ALA A 45 3.56 -5.94 -12.59
C ALA A 45 2.69 -4.96 -13.39
N ARG A 46 1.70 -4.32 -12.74
CA ARG A 46 0.87 -3.26 -13.36
C ARG A 46 1.69 -2.06 -13.79
N ALA A 47 2.56 -1.56 -12.92
CA ALA A 47 3.41 -0.42 -13.25
C ALA A 47 4.28 -0.72 -14.47
N GLU A 48 4.87 -1.91 -14.52
CA GLU A 48 5.65 -2.37 -15.66
C GLU A 48 4.79 -2.48 -16.94
N TRP A 49 3.61 -3.08 -16.85
CA TRP A 49 2.66 -3.18 -17.97
C TRP A 49 2.31 -1.79 -18.52
N TYR A 50 2.00 -0.82 -17.65
CA TYR A 50 1.69 0.54 -18.07
C TYR A 50 2.87 1.26 -18.73
N GLU A 51 4.11 1.04 -18.27
CA GLU A 51 5.29 1.61 -18.92
C GLU A 51 5.52 0.99 -20.30
N LEU A 52 5.34 -0.32 -20.45
CA LEU A 52 5.46 -1.01 -21.73
C LEU A 52 4.34 -0.62 -22.70
N ALA A 53 3.11 -0.41 -22.22
CA ALA A 53 1.96 0.04 -23.01
C ALA A 53 2.15 1.43 -23.65
N LYS A 54 3.05 2.26 -23.10
CA LYS A 54 3.40 3.58 -23.66
C LYS A 54 4.41 3.49 -24.81
N LEU A 55 5.07 2.35 -25.00
CA LEU A 55 6.08 2.21 -26.05
C LEU A 55 5.43 2.17 -27.43
N PRO A 56 5.93 2.94 -28.42
CA PRO A 56 5.41 2.88 -29.79
C PRO A 56 5.48 1.48 -30.41
N SER A 57 6.46 0.67 -29.98
CA SER A 57 6.66 -0.71 -30.45
C SER A 57 5.64 -1.70 -29.88
N ASN A 58 4.78 -1.28 -28.96
CA ASN A 58 3.80 -2.11 -28.27
C ASN A 58 2.38 -1.54 -28.45
N ALA A 59 2.11 -0.92 -29.60
CA ALA A 59 0.82 -0.33 -29.90
C ALA A 59 -0.34 -1.36 -29.89
N ASP A 60 -0.04 -2.61 -30.22
CA ASP A 60 -0.99 -3.72 -30.24
C ASP A 60 -1.03 -4.49 -28.90
N PHE A 61 -0.27 -4.05 -27.89
CA PHE A 61 -0.17 -4.65 -26.55
C PHE A 61 0.31 -6.12 -26.52
N ASP A 62 0.99 -6.56 -27.58
CA ASP A 62 1.45 -7.94 -27.78
C ASP A 62 2.97 -8.12 -27.60
N ASP A 63 3.70 -7.08 -27.16
CA ASP A 63 5.11 -7.21 -26.79
C ASP A 63 5.23 -8.32 -25.72
N PRO A 64 6.11 -9.32 -25.91
CA PRO A 64 6.26 -10.44 -24.98
C PRO A 64 6.45 -9.99 -23.52
N ARG A 65 7.13 -8.86 -23.29
CA ARG A 65 7.33 -8.31 -21.94
C ARG A 65 6.02 -7.81 -21.33
N SER A 66 5.13 -7.25 -22.13
CA SER A 66 3.79 -6.82 -21.69
C SER A 66 2.94 -8.01 -21.31
N LEU A 67 2.99 -9.08 -22.12
CA LEU A 67 2.29 -10.33 -21.83
C LEU A 67 2.83 -10.99 -20.56
N GLU A 68 4.14 -10.97 -20.33
CA GLU A 68 4.77 -11.47 -19.10
C GLU A 68 4.40 -10.62 -17.87
N ALA A 69 4.30 -9.29 -18.01
CA ALA A 69 3.85 -8.41 -16.95
C ALA A 69 2.37 -8.68 -16.60
N ALA A 70 1.49 -8.77 -17.61
CA ALA A 70 0.08 -9.12 -17.41
C ALA A 70 -0.08 -10.50 -16.75
N ALA A 71 0.69 -11.50 -17.17
CA ALA A 71 0.64 -12.83 -16.55
C ALA A 71 1.06 -12.82 -15.07
N ARG A 72 2.07 -12.01 -14.69
CA ARG A 72 2.45 -11.83 -13.28
C ARG A 72 1.40 -11.09 -12.48
N GLU A 73 0.80 -10.07 -13.07
CA GLU A 73 -0.33 -9.36 -12.48
C GLU A 73 -1.47 -10.34 -12.17
N ASP A 74 -1.94 -11.09 -13.17
CA ASP A 74 -3.04 -12.05 -13.02
C ASP A 74 -2.70 -13.14 -11.99
N ALA A 75 -1.47 -13.66 -12.00
CA ALA A 75 -1.04 -14.66 -11.03
C ALA A 75 -1.08 -14.13 -9.59
N ALA A 76 -0.58 -12.91 -9.37
CA ALA A 76 -0.60 -12.27 -8.05
C ALA A 76 -2.03 -11.95 -7.60
N PHE A 77 -2.89 -11.50 -8.52
CA PHE A 77 -4.30 -11.24 -8.25
C PHE A 77 -5.04 -12.51 -7.80
N ASN A 78 -4.93 -13.57 -8.60
CA ASN A 78 -5.59 -14.84 -8.32
C ASN A 78 -5.07 -15.47 -7.02
N ALA A 79 -3.77 -15.42 -6.77
CA ALA A 79 -3.20 -15.91 -5.52
C ALA A 79 -3.70 -15.12 -4.30
N ALA A 80 -3.82 -13.79 -4.42
CA ALA A 80 -4.31 -12.96 -3.32
C ALA A 80 -5.80 -13.21 -3.01
N ALA A 81 -6.60 -13.52 -4.04
CA ALA A 81 -8.03 -13.80 -3.89
C ALA A 81 -8.33 -15.09 -3.10
N GLU A 82 -7.40 -16.05 -3.09
CA GLU A 82 -7.51 -17.32 -2.34
C GLU A 82 -7.05 -17.21 -0.88
N LEU A 83 -6.58 -16.03 -0.45
CA LEU A 83 -6.07 -15.81 0.90
C LEU A 83 -7.04 -15.00 1.74
N THR A 84 -7.07 -15.30 3.04
CA THR A 84 -7.77 -14.49 4.03
C THR A 84 -6.82 -13.42 4.57
N PRO A 85 -7.07 -12.11 4.35
CA PRO A 85 -6.28 -11.06 4.98
C PRO A 85 -6.47 -11.12 6.50
N CYS A 86 -5.39 -10.88 7.25
CA CYS A 86 -5.39 -10.93 8.72
C CYS A 86 -5.06 -9.57 9.36
N SER A 87 -4.96 -8.52 8.54
CA SER A 87 -4.68 -7.14 8.96
C SER A 87 -5.53 -6.13 8.18
N SER A 88 -5.57 -4.89 8.68
CA SER A 88 -6.14 -3.75 7.96
C SER A 88 -5.45 -3.51 6.61
N ASP A 89 -4.14 -3.71 6.55
CA ASP A 89 -3.35 -3.46 5.35
C ASP A 89 -3.66 -4.49 4.25
N GLY A 90 -3.82 -5.77 4.62
CA GLY A 90 -4.25 -6.81 3.68
C GLY A 90 -5.68 -6.61 3.19
N MET A 91 -6.61 -6.20 4.08
CA MET A 91 -7.98 -5.86 3.67
C MET A 91 -8.00 -4.65 2.71
N ALA A 92 -7.19 -3.63 2.99
CA ALA A 92 -7.06 -2.45 2.12
C ALA A 92 -6.46 -2.84 0.77
N ALA A 93 -5.44 -3.70 0.77
CA ALA A 93 -4.83 -4.24 -0.44
C ALA A 93 -5.85 -4.97 -1.34
N LEU A 94 -6.63 -5.91 -0.79
CA LEU A 94 -7.67 -6.60 -1.57
C LEU A 94 -8.74 -5.62 -2.08
N ALA A 95 -9.20 -4.69 -1.26
CA ALA A 95 -10.20 -3.71 -1.68
C ALA A 95 -9.67 -2.84 -2.84
N HIS A 96 -8.39 -2.49 -2.84
CA HIS A 96 -7.77 -1.76 -3.95
C HIS A 96 -7.65 -2.63 -5.21
N MET A 97 -7.20 -3.88 -5.09
CA MET A 97 -7.10 -4.80 -6.23
C MET A 97 -8.47 -5.01 -6.89
N VAL A 98 -9.52 -5.25 -6.11
CA VAL A 98 -10.89 -5.42 -6.62
C VAL A 98 -11.41 -4.12 -7.25
N TRP A 99 -11.11 -2.96 -6.66
CA TRP A 99 -11.46 -1.67 -7.25
C TRP A 99 -10.80 -1.44 -8.60
N GLU A 100 -9.52 -1.78 -8.75
CA GLU A 100 -8.80 -1.59 -10.01
C GLU A 100 -9.27 -2.55 -11.11
N SER A 101 -9.68 -3.78 -10.76
CA SER A 101 -10.16 -4.78 -11.72
C SER A 101 -11.63 -4.62 -12.10
N PHE A 102 -12.47 -4.25 -11.14
CA PHE A 102 -13.94 -4.26 -11.29
C PHE A 102 -14.60 -2.92 -11.01
N GLY A 103 -13.80 -1.88 -10.73
CA GLY A 103 -14.29 -0.55 -10.44
C GLY A 103 -14.83 0.19 -11.66
N PRO A 104 -15.14 1.47 -11.48
CA PRO A 104 -15.54 2.35 -12.56
C PRO A 104 -14.46 2.44 -13.65
N THR A 105 -14.86 2.22 -14.89
CA THR A 105 -13.98 2.28 -16.07
C THR A 105 -14.12 3.59 -16.86
N ALA A 106 -15.15 4.39 -16.56
CA ALA A 106 -15.34 5.69 -17.20
C ALA A 106 -14.26 6.69 -16.76
N ILE A 107 -14.07 7.74 -17.56
CA ILE A 107 -13.12 8.82 -17.25
C ILE A 107 -13.46 9.44 -15.89
N VAL A 108 -12.46 9.55 -15.01
CA VAL A 108 -12.61 10.11 -13.66
C VAL A 108 -13.30 11.48 -13.73
N ASN A 109 -14.25 11.70 -12.82
CA ASN A 109 -15.11 12.90 -12.71
C ASN A 109 -16.14 13.10 -13.83
N SER A 110 -16.22 12.22 -14.84
CA SER A 110 -17.33 12.26 -15.79
C SER A 110 -18.67 11.89 -15.11
N PRO A 111 -19.82 12.32 -15.66
CA PRO A 111 -21.13 11.89 -15.17
C PRO A 111 -21.28 10.35 -15.14
N ASP A 112 -20.75 9.66 -16.15
CA ASP A 112 -20.76 8.20 -16.21
C ASP A 112 -19.91 7.56 -15.12
N TYR A 113 -18.76 8.14 -14.79
CA TYR A 113 -17.94 7.68 -13.67
C TYR A 113 -18.69 7.81 -12.35
N GLN A 114 -19.38 8.93 -12.11
CA GLN A 114 -20.20 9.07 -10.89
C GLN A 114 -21.35 8.06 -10.85
N ARG A 115 -22.02 7.86 -11.98
CA ARG A 115 -23.07 6.84 -12.11
C ARG A 115 -22.55 5.43 -11.81
N GLN A 116 -21.39 5.05 -12.33
CA GLN A 116 -20.75 3.75 -12.05
C GLN A 116 -20.36 3.65 -10.57
N CYS A 117 -19.83 4.73 -9.98
CA CYS A 117 -19.52 4.77 -8.55
C CYS A 117 -20.75 4.64 -7.65
N ASP A 118 -21.95 4.86 -8.19
CA ASP A 118 -23.20 4.69 -7.47
C ASP A 118 -23.74 3.26 -7.50
N PHE A 119 -23.13 2.35 -8.27
CA PHE A 119 -23.49 0.94 -8.28
C PHE A 119 -23.26 0.29 -6.90
N PRO A 120 -24.14 -0.62 -6.45
CA PRO A 120 -24.09 -1.16 -5.08
C PRO A 120 -22.78 -1.86 -4.74
N ASP A 121 -22.27 -2.69 -5.65
CA ASP A 121 -21.00 -3.39 -5.55
C ASP A 121 -19.81 -2.43 -5.44
N ILE A 122 -19.77 -1.39 -6.27
CA ILE A 122 -18.72 -0.36 -6.23
C ILE A 122 -18.74 0.41 -4.92
N LYS A 123 -19.93 0.75 -4.42
CA LYS A 123 -20.09 1.38 -3.10
C LYS A 123 -19.57 0.51 -1.98
N MET A 124 -19.81 -0.80 -2.05
CA MET A 124 -19.32 -1.76 -1.05
C MET A 124 -17.79 -1.85 -1.06
N ILE A 125 -17.16 -1.93 -2.24
CA ILE A 125 -15.69 -1.94 -2.36
C ILE A 125 -15.09 -0.67 -1.76
N ALA A 126 -15.64 0.50 -2.10
CA ALA A 126 -15.17 1.78 -1.55
C ALA A 126 -15.37 1.87 -0.03
N ALA A 127 -16.43 1.28 0.51
CA ALA A 127 -16.66 1.25 1.96
C ALA A 127 -15.64 0.37 2.69
N LEU A 128 -15.35 -0.82 2.15
CA LEU A 128 -14.31 -1.71 2.67
C LEU A 128 -12.94 -1.03 2.67
N TRP A 129 -12.59 -0.35 1.57
CA TRP A 129 -11.35 0.43 1.48
C TRP A 129 -11.25 1.49 2.58
N ARG A 130 -12.29 2.32 2.77
CA ARG A 130 -12.26 3.37 3.81
C ARG A 130 -12.12 2.78 5.21
N ALA A 131 -12.85 1.69 5.48
CA ALA A 131 -12.81 1.00 6.76
C ALA A 131 -11.41 0.40 7.04
N ALA A 132 -10.80 -0.23 6.05
CA ALA A 132 -9.52 -0.91 6.19
C ALA A 132 -8.32 0.06 6.18
N SER A 133 -8.28 0.99 5.22
CA SER A 133 -7.14 1.90 5.04
C SER A 133 -7.12 3.08 6.01
N GLY A 134 -8.25 3.40 6.64
CA GLY A 134 -8.45 4.63 7.41
C GLY A 134 -8.42 5.91 6.55
N LYS A 135 -8.31 5.80 5.22
CA LYS A 135 -8.28 6.94 4.30
C LYS A 135 -9.69 7.26 3.81
N PRO A 136 -10.06 8.54 3.67
CA PRO A 136 -11.34 8.91 3.08
C PRO A 136 -11.36 8.60 1.58
N GLY A 137 -12.56 8.63 0.99
CA GLY A 137 -12.73 8.53 -0.46
C GLY A 137 -12.78 7.10 -1.00
N ARG A 138 -12.11 6.89 -2.14
CA ARG A 138 -12.08 5.65 -2.93
C ARG A 138 -10.61 5.22 -3.06
N PRO A 139 -10.33 3.94 -3.35
CA PRO A 139 -8.99 3.55 -3.77
C PRO A 139 -8.55 4.41 -4.96
N CYS A 140 -7.36 4.98 -4.89
CA CYS A 140 -6.77 5.73 -5.98
C CYS A 140 -5.72 4.86 -6.67
N ALA A 141 -5.95 4.55 -7.95
CA ALA A 141 -4.87 4.22 -8.86
C ALA A 141 -3.89 5.40 -8.85
N TYR A 142 -2.61 5.10 -8.60
CA TYR A 142 -1.44 5.95 -8.81
C TYR A 142 -1.70 7.39 -9.31
N SER A 143 -1.43 8.36 -8.43
CA SER A 143 -0.89 9.67 -8.82
C SER A 143 0.59 9.55 -9.18
#